data_AF-A0A954PJX7-F1
#
_entry.id   AF-A0A954PJX7-F1
#
_cell.length_a   1.000
_cell.length_b   1.000
_cell.length_c   1.000
_cell.angle_alpha   90.00
_cell.angle_beta   90.00
_cell.angle_gamma   90.00
#
_symmetry.space_group_name_H-M   'P 1'
#
loop_
_entity.id
_entity.type
_entity.pdbx_description
1 polymer ?
#
loop_
_entity_poly.entity_id
_entity_poly.type
_entity_poly.pdbx_seq_one_letter_code
_entity_poly.pdbx_strand_id
1 'polypeptide(L)'
;MPENTRMSRRDWFRLRPARDDVKAPVIDAPELTREPVIGHGQETLRPVAVPENYGGINLADLPPMRESLLSKEQVAQLFSDIELLGSNVLLMQRLPNAQRTSASSVASADQLKAAMISLVAGTIARVQIRYRWEESNWIDTLERTENGFRLVRIQHRGV
;
A
#
# COMPACT_ATOMS: atom_id res chain seq x y z
N MET A 1 23.26 -25.03 -18.10
CA MET A 1 23.03 -23.59 -17.83
C MET A 1 21.63 -23.26 -18.34
N PRO A 2 20.57 -23.17 -17.51
CA PRO A 2 19.28 -22.70 -18.01
C PRO A 2 19.26 -21.18 -17.99
N GLU A 3 18.95 -20.58 -19.13
CA GLU A 3 18.80 -19.15 -19.33
C GLU A 3 17.63 -18.62 -18.49
N ASN A 4 17.89 -17.52 -17.79
CA ASN A 4 16.92 -16.86 -16.93
C ASN A 4 16.01 -15.97 -17.81
N THR A 5 15.03 -16.58 -18.47
CA THR A 5 14.02 -15.86 -19.28
C THR A 5 13.17 -15.00 -18.35
N ARG A 6 13.56 -13.73 -18.20
CA ARG A 6 12.78 -12.72 -17.49
C ARG A 6 11.45 -12.52 -18.21
N MET A 7 10.39 -13.13 -17.70
CA MET A 7 9.03 -12.90 -18.17
C MET A 7 8.68 -11.40 -18.08
N SER A 8 7.99 -10.89 -19.10
CA SER A 8 7.51 -9.52 -19.11
C SER A 8 6.46 -9.34 -18.02
N ARG A 9 6.43 -8.15 -17.39
CA ARG A 9 5.38 -7.76 -16.41
C ARG A 9 3.97 -7.97 -16.94
N ARG A 10 3.79 -7.95 -18.26
CA ARG A 10 2.51 -8.16 -18.94
C ARG A 10 2.09 -9.65 -18.96
N ASP A 11 3.06 -10.57 -18.95
CA ASP A 11 2.81 -12.01 -18.96
C ASP A 11 2.38 -12.53 -17.59
N TRP A 12 2.84 -11.87 -16.52
CA TRP A 12 2.40 -12.15 -15.14
C TRP A 12 0.88 -12.07 -14.95
N PHE A 13 0.21 -11.15 -15.66
CA PHE A 13 -1.25 -10.98 -15.55
C PHE A 13 -2.05 -11.98 -16.39
N ARG A 14 -1.41 -12.70 -17.32
CA ARG A 14 -2.06 -13.71 -18.17
C ARG A 14 -2.04 -15.12 -17.58
N LEU A 15 -1.31 -15.34 -16.48
CA LEU A 15 -1.21 -16.63 -15.80
C LEU A 15 -2.39 -16.94 -14.87
N ARG A 16 -3.50 -16.18 -14.90
CA ARG A 16 -4.73 -16.67 -14.28
C ARG A 16 -5.23 -17.86 -15.11
N PRO A 17 -5.43 -19.04 -14.51
CA PRO A 17 -6.17 -20.10 -15.18
C PRO A 17 -7.55 -19.53 -15.53
N ALA A 18 -7.93 -19.60 -16.80
CA ALA A 18 -9.32 -19.43 -17.18
C ALA A 18 -10.13 -20.47 -16.39
N ARG A 19 -11.25 -20.05 -15.81
CA ARG A 19 -12.05 -20.88 -14.90
C ARG A 19 -12.85 -21.99 -15.63
N ASP A 20 -12.51 -22.30 -16.87
CA ASP A 20 -13.28 -23.12 -17.81
C ASP A 20 -12.45 -24.21 -18.50
N ASP A 21 -11.50 -24.84 -17.81
CA ASP A 21 -10.81 -26.03 -18.32
C ASP A 21 -10.79 -27.17 -17.29
N VAL A 22 -11.99 -27.59 -16.87
CA VAL A 22 -12.22 -28.99 -16.47
C VAL A 22 -13.11 -29.62 -17.52
N LYS A 23 -12.51 -29.86 -18.69
CA LYS A 23 -13.05 -30.80 -19.66
C LYS A 23 -12.63 -32.20 -19.22
N ALA A 24 -13.56 -32.94 -18.63
CA ALA A 24 -13.36 -34.32 -18.23
C ALA A 24 -12.87 -35.18 -19.42
N PRO A 25 -11.89 -36.09 -19.25
CA PRO A 25 -11.61 -37.10 -20.24
C PRO A 25 -12.64 -38.22 -20.13
N VAL A 26 -13.27 -38.49 -21.27
CA VAL A 26 -14.16 -39.61 -21.57
C VAL A 26 -13.39 -40.93 -21.44
N ILE A 27 -13.95 -41.90 -20.71
CA ILE A 27 -13.65 -43.33 -20.85
C ILE A 27 -15.00 -44.04 -21.01
N ASP A 28 -15.10 -44.90 -22.02
CA ASP A 28 -16.31 -45.57 -22.52
C ASP A 28 -17.08 -46.45 -21.49
N ALA A 29 -18.41 -46.22 -21.42
CA ALA A 29 -19.61 -47.08 -21.19
C ALA A 29 -19.60 -48.36 -20.28
N PRO A 30 -20.76 -48.87 -19.77
CA PRO A 30 -22.16 -48.47 -19.99
C PRO A 30 -22.99 -48.17 -18.72
N GLU A 31 -24.16 -47.60 -19.00
CA GLU A 31 -25.32 -47.24 -18.20
C GLU A 31 -25.78 -48.30 -17.17
N LEU A 32 -26.06 -47.90 -15.93
CA LEU A 32 -27.25 -48.32 -15.16
C LEU A 32 -27.38 -47.56 -13.83
N THR A 33 -28.52 -46.88 -13.73
CA THR A 33 -29.30 -46.60 -12.50
C THR A 33 -28.81 -45.50 -11.54
N ARG A 34 -29.64 -44.46 -11.53
CA ARG A 34 -29.79 -43.39 -10.53
C ARG A 34 -29.73 -43.90 -9.08
N GLU A 35 -28.99 -43.17 -8.22
CA GLU A 35 -29.51 -42.50 -7.01
C GLU A 35 -28.53 -41.39 -6.58
N PRO A 36 -28.98 -40.22 -6.08
CA PRO A 36 -28.10 -39.21 -5.52
C PRO A 36 -27.71 -39.64 -4.10
N VAL A 37 -26.56 -40.28 -3.97
CA VAL A 37 -25.98 -40.53 -2.64
C VAL A 37 -25.45 -39.19 -2.11
N ILE A 38 -26.29 -38.53 -1.31
CA ILE A 38 -25.86 -37.58 -0.30
C ILE A 38 -24.98 -38.37 0.66
N GLY A 39 -23.67 -38.37 0.42
CA GLY A 39 -22.72 -39.17 1.18
C GLY A 39 -21.35 -38.54 1.19
N HIS A 40 -21.10 -37.79 2.27
CA HIS A 40 -19.82 -37.79 2.98
C HIS A 40 -18.53 -37.82 2.14
N GLY A 41 -18.32 -36.77 1.35
CA GLY A 41 -16.97 -36.28 1.12
C GLY A 41 -16.61 -35.33 2.26
N GLN A 42 -16.15 -35.84 3.41
CA GLN A 42 -15.30 -35.01 4.26
C GLN A 42 -14.03 -34.75 3.46
N GLU A 43 -14.08 -33.77 2.57
CA GLU A 43 -12.88 -33.14 2.04
C GLU A 43 -12.28 -32.43 3.24
N THR A 44 -11.47 -33.20 3.98
CA THR A 44 -10.66 -32.72 5.09
C THR A 44 -9.98 -31.46 4.58
N LEU A 45 -10.40 -30.31 5.12
CA LEU A 45 -9.75 -29.03 4.88
C LEU A 45 -8.26 -29.27 5.06
N ARG A 46 -7.52 -29.36 3.96
CA ARG A 46 -6.07 -29.51 4.04
C ARG A 46 -5.60 -28.27 4.78
N PRO A 47 -4.83 -28.41 5.87
CA PRO A 47 -4.23 -27.25 6.51
C PRO A 47 -3.39 -26.55 5.45
N VAL A 48 -3.88 -25.41 4.97
CA VAL A 48 -3.06 -24.53 4.15
C VAL A 48 -1.99 -24.03 5.10
N ALA A 49 -0.73 -24.40 4.83
CA ALA A 49 0.39 -23.86 5.57
C ALA A 49 0.25 -22.33 5.57
N VAL A 50 0.25 -21.74 6.77
CA VAL A 50 0.22 -20.28 6.90
C VAL A 50 1.36 -19.74 6.04
N PRO A 51 1.09 -18.83 5.08
CA PRO A 51 2.15 -18.24 4.29
C PRO A 51 3.22 -17.71 5.25
N GLU A 52 4.49 -18.07 5.05
CA GLU A 52 5.57 -17.53 5.86
C GLU A 52 5.51 -16.00 5.77
N ASN A 53 5.06 -15.35 6.83
CA ASN A 53 5.05 -13.90 6.91
C ASN A 53 6.50 -13.42 6.85
N TYR A 54 6.86 -12.87 5.69
CA TYR A 54 8.02 -12.00 5.46
C TYR A 54 9.31 -12.35 6.23
N GLY A 55 9.94 -13.48 5.88
CA GLY A 55 11.39 -13.65 6.05
C GLY A 55 11.95 -13.53 7.48
N GLY A 56 11.16 -13.80 8.52
CA GLY A 56 11.64 -13.80 9.91
C GLY A 56 11.83 -12.44 10.56
N ILE A 57 11.25 -11.37 10.00
CA ILE A 57 11.28 -10.04 10.64
C ILE A 57 10.33 -10.04 11.84
N ASN A 58 10.86 -9.74 13.02
CA ASN A 58 10.03 -9.54 14.21
C ASN A 58 9.22 -8.25 14.03
N LEU A 59 7.88 -8.36 14.08
CA LEU A 59 6.98 -7.22 13.90
C LEU A 59 7.20 -6.12 14.95
N ALA A 60 7.78 -6.45 16.11
CA ALA A 60 8.16 -5.48 17.12
C ALA A 60 9.32 -4.55 16.70
N ASP A 61 10.13 -4.97 15.72
CA ASP A 61 11.25 -4.18 15.20
C ASP A 61 10.82 -3.19 14.11
N LEU A 62 9.56 -3.26 13.67
CA LEU A 62 9.01 -2.30 12.72
C LEU A 62 8.76 -0.95 13.40
N PRO A 63 9.03 0.17 12.70
CA PRO A 63 8.77 1.48 13.26
C PRO A 63 7.27 1.66 13.51
N PRO A 64 6.88 2.29 14.64
CA PRO A 64 5.47 2.43 14.99
C PRO A 64 4.75 3.29 13.94
N MET A 65 3.68 2.72 13.38
CA MET A 65 2.78 3.38 12.44
C MET A 65 1.51 3.81 13.16
N ARG A 66 1.12 5.08 13.00
CA ARG A 66 -0.12 5.64 13.54
C ARG A 66 -0.96 6.21 12.42
N GLU A 67 -2.27 6.03 12.52
CA GLU A 67 -3.23 6.56 11.56
C GLU A 67 -4.25 7.46 12.26
N SER A 68 -4.65 8.54 11.60
CA SER A 68 -5.71 9.43 12.08
C SER A 68 -6.47 10.07 10.92
N LEU A 69 -7.70 10.50 11.19
CA LEU A 69 -8.50 11.31 10.28
C LEU A 69 -8.46 12.77 10.78
N LEU A 70 -8.09 13.69 9.91
CA LEU A 70 -7.92 15.10 10.21
C LEU A 70 -8.96 15.96 9.49
N SER A 71 -9.42 17.01 10.18
CA SER A 71 -10.14 18.12 9.56
C SER A 71 -9.18 19.01 8.76
N LYS A 72 -9.75 19.93 7.96
CA LYS A 72 -8.96 20.90 7.19
C LYS A 72 -8.13 21.82 8.09
N GLU A 73 -8.69 22.24 9.23
CA GLU A 73 -8.04 23.10 10.21
C GLU A 73 -6.87 22.36 10.88
N GLN A 74 -7.05 21.08 11.20
CA GLN A 74 -6.00 20.23 11.76
C GLN A 74 -4.87 19.98 10.76
N VAL A 75 -5.17 19.84 9.46
CA VAL A 75 -4.14 19.78 8.41
C VAL A 75 -3.35 21.09 8.35
N ALA A 76 -4.03 22.25 8.40
CA ALA A 76 -3.33 23.53 8.41
C ALA A 76 -2.41 23.69 9.63
N GLN A 77 -2.89 23.30 10.81
CA GLN A 77 -2.08 23.31 12.03
C GLN A 77 -0.88 22.37 11.90
N LEU A 78 -1.07 21.15 11.40
CA LEU A 78 0.02 20.19 11.20
C LEU A 78 1.13 20.74 10.30
N PHE A 79 0.77 21.36 9.17
CA PHE A 79 1.77 21.96 8.27
C PHE A 79 2.51 23.13 8.95
N SER A 80 1.80 23.95 9.72
CA SER A 80 2.41 25.03 10.51
C SER A 80 3.36 24.48 11.58
N ASP A 81 3.00 23.40 12.25
CA ASP A 81 3.83 22.77 13.29
C ASP A 81 5.09 22.15 12.68
N ILE A 82 4.96 21.49 11.52
CA ILE A 82 6.13 20.92 10.80
C ILE A 82 7.05 22.03 10.30
N GLU A 83 6.51 23.14 9.82
CA GLU A 83 7.31 24.31 9.41
C GLU A 83 8.09 24.90 10.60
N LEU A 84 7.46 25.00 11.78
CA LEU A 84 8.05 25.63 12.95
C LEU A 84 9.03 24.70 13.71
N LEU A 85 8.68 23.42 13.84
CA LEU A 85 9.38 22.46 14.70
C LEU A 85 10.23 21.46 13.91
N GLY A 86 9.91 21.23 12.64
CA GLY A 86 10.58 20.27 11.79
C GLY A 86 11.87 20.83 11.19
N SER A 87 12.85 19.94 11.01
CA SER A 87 14.10 20.22 10.29
C SER A 87 14.28 19.23 9.15
N ASN A 88 15.11 19.58 8.15
CA ASN A 88 15.36 18.74 6.96
C ASN A 88 14.06 18.28 6.29
N VAL A 89 13.08 19.17 6.16
CA VAL A 89 11.77 18.83 5.63
C VAL A 89 11.90 18.49 4.15
N LEU A 90 11.53 17.29 3.74
CA LEU A 90 11.48 16.83 2.37
C LEU A 90 10.05 16.58 1.97
N LEU A 91 9.63 17.25 0.90
CA LEU A 91 8.27 17.17 0.37
C LEU A 91 8.24 16.29 -0.87
N MET A 92 7.31 15.34 -0.89
CA MET A 92 7.08 14.43 -2.00
C MET A 92 5.62 14.51 -2.43
N GLN A 93 5.37 15.02 -3.63
CA GLN A 93 4.04 15.14 -4.20
C GLN A 93 3.95 14.26 -5.45
N ARG A 94 2.79 13.61 -5.62
CA ARG A 94 2.44 12.96 -6.88
C ARG A 94 1.38 13.80 -7.57
N LEU A 95 1.78 14.44 -8.67
CA LEU A 95 0.83 15.09 -9.57
C LEU A 95 0.12 14.01 -10.41
N PRO A 96 -1.17 14.20 -10.75
CA PRO A 96 -1.97 13.21 -11.47
C PRO A 96 -1.35 12.71 -12.79
N ASN A 97 -0.56 13.55 -13.45
CA ASN A 97 0.05 13.26 -14.76
C ASN A 97 1.59 13.16 -14.74
N ALA A 98 2.23 13.19 -13.56
CA ALA A 98 3.68 13.11 -13.47
C ALA A 98 4.14 11.66 -13.24
N GLN A 99 4.98 11.14 -14.15
CA GLN A 99 5.59 9.81 -14.01
C GLN A 99 6.62 9.71 -12.88
N ARG A 100 7.04 10.83 -12.28
CA ARG A 100 7.98 10.85 -11.16
C ARG A 100 7.51 11.77 -10.06
N THR A 101 7.68 11.31 -8.83
CA THR A 101 7.69 12.14 -7.63
C THR A 101 8.91 13.08 -7.73
N SER A 102 8.69 14.38 -7.78
CA SER A 102 9.77 15.35 -7.55
C SER A 102 10.10 15.32 -6.06
N ALA A 103 11.16 14.61 -5.68
CA ALA A 103 11.78 14.78 -4.38
C ALA A 103 12.60 16.08 -4.46
N SER A 104 12.05 17.16 -3.93
CA SER A 104 12.78 18.43 -3.87
C SER A 104 13.90 18.35 -2.83
N SER A 105 14.84 19.29 -2.93
CA SER A 105 15.72 19.69 -1.82
C SER A 105 14.92 19.98 -0.54
N VAL A 106 15.60 20.29 0.57
CA VAL A 106 14.93 20.78 1.79
C VAL A 106 13.87 21.81 1.41
N ALA A 107 12.62 21.52 1.76
CA ALA A 107 11.46 22.27 1.33
C ALA A 107 11.42 23.61 2.06
N SER A 108 11.19 24.69 1.33
CA SER A 108 10.96 26.01 1.93
C SER A 108 9.56 26.10 2.57
N ALA A 109 9.37 27.06 3.47
CA ALA A 109 8.06 27.39 4.04
C ALA A 109 6.99 27.60 2.95
N ASP A 110 7.32 28.35 1.90
CA ASP A 110 6.41 28.57 0.76
C ASP A 110 6.03 27.27 0.04
N GLN A 111 6.95 26.32 -0.07
CA GLN A 111 6.68 25.02 -0.69
C GLN A 111 5.77 24.17 0.20
N LEU A 112 5.95 24.15 1.52
CA LEU A 112 5.02 23.50 2.44
C LEU A 112 3.63 24.12 2.36
N LYS A 113 3.54 25.45 2.37
CA LYS A 113 2.27 26.16 2.28
C LYS A 113 1.55 25.90 0.95
N ALA A 114 2.28 25.92 -0.17
CA ALA A 114 1.73 25.58 -1.48
C ALA A 114 1.22 24.13 -1.54
N ALA A 115 1.93 23.20 -0.88
CA ALA A 115 1.52 21.81 -0.76
C ALA A 115 0.23 21.63 0.03
N MET A 116 0.14 22.31 1.18
CA MET A 116 -1.06 22.33 2.01
C MET A 116 -2.26 22.87 1.21
N ILE A 117 -2.10 24.01 0.55
CA ILE A 117 -3.16 24.62 -0.28
C ILE A 117 -3.60 23.63 -1.37
N SER A 118 -2.65 22.99 -2.05
CA SER A 118 -2.92 22.04 -3.12
C SER A 118 -3.67 20.80 -2.64
N LEU A 119 -3.26 20.24 -1.49
CA LEU A 119 -3.93 19.09 -0.88
C LEU A 119 -5.36 19.43 -0.47
N VAL A 120 -5.55 20.57 0.18
CA VAL A 120 -6.86 21.04 0.65
C VAL A 120 -7.79 21.37 -0.51
N ALA A 121 -7.28 22.01 -1.56
CA ALA A 121 -8.05 22.29 -2.77
C ALA A 121 -8.36 21.01 -3.57
N GLY A 122 -7.59 19.93 -3.39
CA GLY A 122 -7.71 18.68 -4.14
C GLY A 122 -7.01 18.69 -5.49
N THR A 123 -6.12 19.65 -5.74
CA THR A 123 -5.28 19.63 -6.95
C THR A 123 -4.26 18.49 -6.87
N ILE A 124 -3.89 18.07 -5.66
CA ILE A 124 -3.17 16.83 -5.37
C ILE A 124 -3.99 15.95 -4.43
N ALA A 125 -3.99 14.65 -4.69
CA ALA A 125 -4.71 13.69 -3.84
C ALA A 125 -3.92 13.27 -2.60
N ARG A 126 -2.58 13.33 -2.68
CA ARG A 126 -1.68 12.82 -1.64
C ARG A 126 -0.38 13.61 -1.60
N VAL A 127 0.14 13.79 -0.38
CA VAL A 127 1.46 14.35 -0.10
C VAL A 127 2.17 13.48 0.93
N GLN A 128 3.47 13.29 0.77
CA GLN A 128 4.34 12.71 1.78
C GLN A 128 5.36 13.76 2.22
N ILE A 129 5.54 13.89 3.53
CA ILE A 129 6.46 14.81 4.16
C ILE A 129 7.40 13.98 5.01
N ARG A 130 8.71 14.12 4.79
CA ARG A 130 9.72 13.56 5.68
C ARG A 130 10.38 14.70 6.43
N TYR A 131 10.60 14.57 7.71
CA TYR A 131 11.21 15.63 8.50
C TYR A 131 11.88 15.03 9.74
N ARG A 132 12.80 15.79 10.32
CA ARG A 132 13.38 15.47 11.62
C ARG A 132 12.77 16.37 12.67
N TRP A 133 12.25 15.78 13.73
CA TRP A 133 11.77 16.49 14.91
C TRP A 133 12.29 15.76 16.14
N GLU A 134 12.92 16.51 17.04
CA GLU A 134 13.75 15.98 18.13
C GLU A 134 14.84 15.02 17.59
N GLU A 135 14.97 13.83 18.19
CA GLU A 135 15.93 12.79 17.81
C GLU A 135 15.35 11.76 16.83
N SER A 136 14.18 12.04 16.24
CA SER A 136 13.46 11.12 15.38
C SER A 136 13.28 11.64 13.95
N ASN A 137 13.32 10.71 13.00
CA ASN A 137 12.92 10.97 11.63
C ASN A 137 11.46 10.54 11.47
N TRP A 138 10.64 11.43 10.95
CA TRP A 138 9.21 11.23 10.75
C TRP A 138 8.90 11.15 9.27
N ILE A 139 7.95 10.30 8.93
CA ILE A 139 7.34 10.22 7.61
C ILE A 139 5.83 10.34 7.80
N ASP A 140 5.30 11.47 7.37
CA ASP A 140 3.86 11.74 7.35
C ASP A 140 3.35 11.62 5.92
N THR A 141 2.32 10.81 5.72
CA THR A 141 1.61 10.70 4.45
C THR A 141 0.19 11.16 4.65
N LEU A 142 -0.19 12.26 4.00
CA LEU A 142 -1.55 12.77 4.00
C LEU A 142 -2.24 12.46 2.68
N GLU A 143 -3.46 11.96 2.77
CA GLU A 143 -4.31 11.61 1.64
C GLU A 143 -5.69 12.21 1.83
N ARG A 144 -6.21 12.84 0.78
CA ARG A 144 -7.58 13.34 0.78
C ARG A 144 -8.55 12.18 0.66
N THR A 145 -9.58 12.21 1.49
CA THR A 145 -10.71 11.26 1.49
C THR A 145 -12.02 12.04 1.40
N GLU A 146 -13.14 11.34 1.25
CA GLU A 146 -14.47 11.96 1.25
C GLU A 146 -14.81 12.63 2.59
N ASN A 147 -14.29 12.08 3.70
CA ASN A 147 -14.61 12.51 5.07
C ASN A 147 -13.54 13.39 5.73
N GLY A 148 -12.56 13.88 4.97
CA GLY A 148 -11.44 14.66 5.50
C GLY A 148 -10.09 14.18 4.96
N PHE A 149 -9.05 14.21 5.80
CA PHE A 149 -7.69 13.84 5.39
C PHE A 149 -7.15 12.70 6.25
N ARG A 150 -6.81 11.58 5.62
CA ARG A 150 -6.14 10.48 6.32
C ARG A 150 -4.67 10.81 6.47
N LEU A 151 -4.18 10.84 7.70
CA LEU A 151 -2.77 10.93 8.04
C LEU A 151 -2.26 9.53 8.41
N VAL A 152 -1.17 9.11 7.80
CA VAL A 152 -0.36 7.97 8.23
C VAL A 152 1.01 8.49 8.64
N ARG A 153 1.38 8.28 9.90
CA ARG A 153 2.62 8.76 10.50
C ARG A 153 3.49 7.57 10.90
N ILE A 154 4.75 7.62 10.50
CA ILE A 154 5.76 6.60 10.81
C ILE A 154 6.94 7.29 11.48
N GLN A 155 7.34 6.80 12.65
CA GLN A 155 8.50 7.28 13.38
C GLN A 155 9.67 6.32 13.21
N HIS A 156 10.79 6.81 12.71
CA HIS A 156 12.07 6.10 12.70
C HIS A 156 12.99 6.72 13.76
N ARG A 157 13.68 5.86 14.53
CA ARG A 157 14.77 6.34 15.39
C ARG A 157 15.85 6.97 14.51
N GLY A 158 16.37 8.14 14.91
CA GLY A 158 17.51 8.75 14.25
C GLY A 158 18.70 7.80 14.25
N VAL A 159 19.35 7.64 13.08
CA VAL A 159 20.69 7.05 12.99
C VAL A 159 21.72 8.14 13.25
#